data_AF-A0A166W438-F1
#
_entry.id   AF-A0A166W438-F1
#
_cell.length_a   1.000
_cell.length_b   1.000
_cell.length_c   1.000
_cell.angle_alpha   90.00
_cell.angle_beta   90.00
_cell.angle_gamma   90.00
#
_symmetry.space_group_name_H-M   'P 1'
#
loop_
_entity.id
_entity.type
_entity.pdbx_description
1 polymer ?
#
loop_
_entity_poly.entity_id
_entity_poly.type
_entity_poly.pdbx_seq_one_letter_code
_entity_poly.pdbx_strand_id
1 'polypeptide(L)'
;LCHRLYGCLVCGRNVPLFQASVFSKLLIQPDGPETFCLQFSLPFYVWRSSKRHSVDPRTRKSNGKRLRVSREMTSLEMFAHNRLDTSDIDVIYQSHISCIVTGYDQRHWTAILAVDHWFEQELDDAEFSMPDSLERYQDDIDCGLRTDPLSRGQDDAEISRWTPRPYFLRIMGIRLTQVIKEWEGLMYHIEKILQGFAERQKDLQNQEQFLNGACRGISANGSEENTFLAKVLEFRGIVSDINDALRKTIRSGDSFLESDIFWFYPGQEPMSDDNDCQSQLVQIRRLLQGVRRLGEQFRDMEIALQNMSQDAEKLREKRISHVP
;
A
#
# COMPACT_ATOMS: atom_id res chain seq x y z
N LEU A 1 -24.30 14.22 18.08
CA LEU A 1 -24.45 12.90 18.73
C LEU A 1 -23.47 11.92 18.08
N CYS A 2 -22.21 11.90 18.54
CA CYS A 2 -21.23 10.88 18.15
C CYS A 2 -21.47 9.63 19.00
N HIS A 3 -22.31 8.70 18.53
CA HIS A 3 -22.38 7.39 19.13
C HIS A 3 -21.21 6.54 18.62
N ARG A 4 -20.38 6.09 19.57
CA ARG A 4 -19.41 5.00 19.41
C ARG A 4 -20.08 3.81 18.72
N LEU A 5 -19.68 3.51 17.49
CA LEU A 5 -19.92 2.22 16.86
C LEU A 5 -18.58 1.49 16.76
N TYR A 6 -18.20 0.83 17.86
CA TYR A 6 -17.28 -0.30 17.80
C TYR A 6 -18.06 -1.50 17.24
N GLY A 7 -18.23 -1.51 15.91
CA GLY A 7 -18.86 -2.60 15.16
C GLY A 7 -17.79 -3.47 14.52
N CYS A 8 -17.46 -4.58 15.17
CA CYS A 8 -16.62 -5.63 14.59
C CYS A 8 -17.38 -6.28 13.41
N LEU A 9 -17.17 -5.78 12.19
CA LEU A 9 -17.68 -6.39 10.96
C LEU A 9 -16.82 -7.63 10.62
N VAL A 10 -17.02 -8.71 11.38
CA VAL A 10 -16.56 -10.05 10.99
C VAL A 10 -17.59 -10.64 10.04
N CYS A 11 -17.47 -10.33 8.75
CA CYS A 11 -18.18 -11.08 7.72
C CYS A 11 -17.26 -12.18 7.20
N GLY A 12 -17.47 -13.41 7.71
CA GLY A 12 -16.68 -14.61 7.41
C GLY A 12 -16.96 -15.18 6.02
N ARG A 13 -16.46 -14.53 4.97
CA ARG A 13 -16.18 -15.16 3.66
C ARG A 13 -14.84 -14.66 3.16
N ASN A 14 -14.06 -15.53 2.52
CA ASN A 14 -12.80 -15.15 1.86
C ASN A 14 -13.09 -14.10 0.78
N VAL A 15 -12.99 -12.81 1.13
CA VAL A 15 -13.07 -11.70 0.18
C VAL A 15 -11.69 -11.52 -0.45
N PRO A 16 -11.56 -11.54 -1.80
CA PRO A 16 -10.27 -11.45 -2.47
C PRO A 16 -9.54 -10.12 -2.21
N LEU A 17 -8.21 -10.19 -2.34
CA LEU A 17 -7.17 -9.24 -1.93
C LEU A 17 -7.17 -7.85 -2.63
N PHE A 18 -8.19 -7.51 -3.39
CA PHE A 18 -8.54 -6.17 -3.83
C PHE A 18 -9.95 -6.33 -4.43
N GLN A 19 -10.95 -5.76 -3.78
CA GLN A 19 -12.21 -5.43 -4.43
C GLN A 19 -12.35 -3.92 -4.31
N ALA A 20 -11.87 -3.18 -5.31
CA ALA A 20 -12.76 -2.16 -5.85
C ALA A 20 -13.89 -2.95 -6.51
N SER A 21 -14.82 -3.39 -5.69
CA SER A 21 -16.13 -3.71 -6.19
C SER A 21 -16.95 -2.56 -5.71
N VAL A 22 -17.39 -1.72 -6.64
CA VAL A 22 -18.76 -1.26 -6.52
C VAL A 22 -19.58 -2.53 -6.63
N PHE A 23 -19.72 -3.26 -5.51
CA PHE A 23 -20.88 -4.09 -5.35
C PHE A 23 -22.03 -3.08 -5.25
N SER A 24 -22.55 -2.67 -6.39
CA SER A 24 -24.00 -2.58 -6.54
C SER A 24 -24.54 -4.01 -6.47
N LYS A 25 -24.28 -4.70 -5.35
CA LYS A 25 -25.31 -5.57 -4.85
C LYS A 25 -26.39 -4.58 -4.44
N LEU A 26 -27.28 -4.27 -5.40
CA LEU A 26 -28.69 -4.25 -5.07
C LEU A 26 -28.94 -5.62 -4.43
N LEU A 27 -28.63 -5.74 -3.14
CA LEU A 27 -29.31 -6.68 -2.30
C LEU A 27 -30.70 -6.08 -2.20
N ILE A 28 -31.51 -6.31 -3.25
CA ILE A 28 -32.94 -6.32 -3.09
C ILE A 28 -33.15 -7.48 -2.13
N GLN A 29 -33.14 -7.18 -0.83
CA GLN A 29 -33.70 -8.08 0.13
C GLN A 29 -35.17 -8.20 -0.28
N PRO A 30 -35.70 -9.43 -0.50
CA PRO A 30 -37.05 -9.62 -1.03
C PRO A 30 -38.13 -8.87 -0.25
N ASP A 31 -37.86 -8.55 1.02
CA ASP A 31 -38.80 -7.96 1.97
C ASP A 31 -38.26 -6.69 2.68
N GLY A 32 -37.24 -6.02 2.12
CA GLY A 32 -36.65 -4.79 2.69
C GLY A 32 -36.82 -3.55 1.79
N PRO A 33 -36.75 -2.32 2.32
CA PRO A 33 -36.73 -1.12 1.48
C PRO A 33 -35.53 -1.17 0.53
N GLU A 34 -35.67 -0.63 -0.67
CA GLU A 34 -34.53 -0.49 -1.59
C GLU A 34 -33.43 0.35 -0.92
N THR A 35 -32.24 -0.21 -0.82
CA THR A 35 -31.04 0.47 -0.30
C THR A 35 -29.93 0.41 -1.33
N PHE A 36 -29.11 1.47 -1.39
CA PHE A 36 -27.88 1.45 -2.18
C PHE A 36 -26.66 1.23 -1.28
N CYS A 37 -25.59 0.70 -1.86
CA CYS A 37 -24.29 0.55 -1.21
C CYS A 37 -23.18 0.81 -2.23
N LEU A 38 -22.31 1.77 -1.91
CA LEU A 38 -21.08 2.07 -2.63
C LEU A 38 -19.93 1.72 -1.70
N GLN A 39 -18.95 0.96 -2.19
CA GLN A 39 -17.84 0.56 -1.35
C GLN A 39 -16.54 0.49 -2.14
N PHE A 40 -15.43 0.73 -1.45
CA PHE A 40 -14.09 0.46 -1.97
C PHE A 40 -13.19 -0.10 -0.88
N SER A 41 -12.12 -0.77 -1.30
CA SER A 41 -11.09 -1.31 -0.41
C SER A 41 -9.73 -1.14 -1.06
N LEU A 42 -8.81 -0.46 -0.38
CA LEU A 42 -7.47 -0.09 -0.83
C LEU A 42 -6.42 -0.73 0.11
N PRO A 43 -5.90 -1.92 -0.20
CA PRO A 43 -4.70 -2.45 0.43
C PRO A 43 -3.49 -1.68 -0.06
N PHE A 44 -2.56 -1.42 0.84
CA PHE A 44 -1.33 -0.70 0.52
C PHE A 44 -0.22 -1.16 1.46
N TYR A 45 1.01 -0.84 1.06
CA TYR A 45 2.17 -1.03 1.91
C TYR A 45 2.75 0.32 2.26
N VAL A 46 3.38 0.35 3.42
CA VAL A 46 3.87 1.56 4.07
C VAL A 46 5.27 1.29 4.57
N TRP A 47 6.21 2.18 4.28
CA TRP A 47 7.52 2.17 4.91
C TRP A 47 7.51 3.06 6.15
N ARG A 48 8.03 2.56 7.27
CA ARG A 48 8.30 3.36 8.47
C ARG A 48 9.66 2.99 9.04
N SER A 49 10.33 4.00 9.56
CA SER A 49 11.55 3.86 10.37
C SER A 49 11.18 4.15 11.81
N SER A 50 11.52 3.26 12.74
CA SER A 50 11.07 3.36 14.13
C SER A 50 12.03 2.66 15.09
N LYS A 51 12.00 3.01 16.38
CA LYS A 51 12.84 2.34 17.39
C LYS A 51 12.41 0.89 17.67
N ARG A 52 11.19 0.51 17.30
CA ARG A 52 10.59 -0.79 17.60
C ARG A 52 9.86 -1.34 16.40
N HIS A 53 10.06 -2.63 16.14
CA HIS A 53 9.28 -3.34 15.13
C HIS A 53 7.91 -3.73 15.70
N SER A 54 6.86 -3.06 15.24
CA SER A 54 5.48 -3.39 15.59
C SER A 54 5.01 -4.64 14.87
N VAL A 55 4.18 -5.44 15.55
CA VAL A 55 3.64 -6.68 15.01
C VAL A 55 2.13 -6.69 15.16
N ASP A 56 1.39 -6.96 14.06
CA ASP A 56 -0.07 -6.97 14.11
C ASP A 56 -0.57 -8.02 15.12
N PRO A 57 -1.22 -7.59 16.22
CA PRO A 57 -1.70 -8.51 17.26
C PRO A 57 -2.92 -9.30 16.80
N ARG A 58 -3.59 -8.88 15.73
CA ARG A 58 -4.82 -9.50 15.23
C ARG A 58 -4.48 -10.74 14.43
N THR A 59 -5.16 -11.84 14.71
CA THR A 59 -4.97 -13.11 13.99
C THR A 59 -6.26 -13.55 13.28
N ARG A 60 -6.11 -14.21 12.13
CA ARG A 60 -7.23 -14.77 11.38
C ARG A 60 -7.72 -16.03 12.09
N LYS A 61 -9.01 -16.10 12.39
CA LYS A 61 -9.64 -17.27 13.00
C LYS A 61 -9.46 -18.56 12.19
N SER A 62 -9.32 -18.45 10.87
CA SER A 62 -9.24 -19.60 9.96
C SER A 62 -7.90 -20.34 9.99
N ASN A 63 -6.79 -19.66 10.27
CA ASN A 63 -5.46 -20.26 10.18
C ASN A 63 -4.47 -19.79 11.26
N GLY A 64 -4.90 -18.95 12.20
CA GLY A 64 -4.06 -18.39 13.26
C GLY A 64 -2.96 -17.42 12.77
N LYS A 65 -2.83 -17.19 11.46
CA LYS A 65 -1.85 -16.26 10.91
C LYS A 65 -2.27 -14.82 11.21
N ARG A 66 -1.29 -13.92 11.32
CA ARG A 66 -1.54 -12.48 11.50
C ARG A 66 -2.43 -11.94 10.40
N LEU A 67 -3.29 -10.97 10.75
CA LEU A 67 -4.22 -10.36 9.82
C LEU A 67 -3.47 -9.58 8.74
N ARG A 68 -2.50 -8.76 9.16
CA ARG A 68 -1.55 -8.03 8.32
C ARG A 68 -0.12 -8.53 8.52
N VAL A 69 0.68 -8.39 7.48
CA VAL A 69 2.10 -8.74 7.47
C VAL A 69 2.95 -7.49 7.69
N SER A 70 4.05 -7.67 8.41
CA SER A 70 5.15 -6.69 8.52
C SER A 70 6.46 -7.35 8.11
N ARG A 71 7.37 -6.62 7.49
CA ARG A 71 8.68 -7.11 7.06
C ARG A 71 9.77 -6.13 7.45
N GLU A 72 10.71 -6.59 8.26
CA GLU A 72 11.90 -5.82 8.58
C GLU A 72 12.81 -5.73 7.36
N MET A 73 13.32 -4.53 7.09
CA MET A 73 14.17 -4.19 5.95
C MET A 73 15.58 -3.76 6.37
N THR A 74 15.83 -3.51 7.66
CA THR A 74 17.12 -3.03 8.17
C THR A 74 18.28 -3.93 7.75
N SER A 75 18.14 -5.25 7.88
CA SER A 75 19.22 -6.16 7.48
C SER A 75 19.57 -6.09 5.97
N LEU A 76 18.57 -5.83 5.12
CA LEU A 76 18.77 -5.66 3.68
C LEU A 76 19.40 -4.30 3.38
N GLU A 77 18.92 -3.23 4.03
CA GLU A 77 19.48 -1.88 3.84
C GLU A 77 20.95 -1.81 4.30
N MET A 78 21.26 -2.35 5.48
CA MET A 78 22.61 -2.43 6.00
C MET A 78 23.54 -3.24 5.09
N PHE A 79 23.05 -4.38 4.58
CA PHE A 79 23.83 -5.21 3.68
C PHE A 79 24.09 -4.50 2.33
N ALA A 80 23.09 -3.85 1.76
CA ALA A 80 23.19 -3.16 0.48
C ALA A 80 24.19 -1.99 0.54
N HIS A 81 24.21 -1.22 1.64
CA HIS A 81 25.05 -0.02 1.76
C HIS A 81 26.28 -0.18 2.67
N ASN A 82 26.55 -1.39 3.16
CA ASN A 82 27.66 -1.67 4.10
C ASN A 82 27.65 -0.74 5.34
N ARG A 83 26.45 -0.39 5.83
CA ARG A 83 26.27 0.50 6.98
C ARG A 83 26.50 -0.26 8.27
N LEU A 84 27.25 0.37 9.18
CA LEU A 84 27.44 -0.11 10.54
C LEU A 84 26.44 0.63 11.45
N ASP A 85 25.40 -0.12 11.84
CA ASP A 85 24.43 0.24 12.87
C ASP A 85 23.46 1.40 12.51
N THR A 86 22.16 1.13 12.63
CA THR A 86 21.11 2.16 12.57
C THR A 86 20.33 2.10 13.86
N SER A 87 20.13 3.25 14.52
CA SER A 87 19.30 3.29 15.73
C SER A 87 17.81 3.07 15.45
N ASP A 88 17.42 3.11 14.17
CA ASP A 88 16.06 2.89 13.70
C ASP A 88 15.97 1.57 12.92
N ILE A 89 14.82 0.93 13.08
CA ILE A 89 14.41 -0.27 12.36
C ILE A 89 13.48 0.16 11.24
N ASP A 90 13.88 -0.19 10.01
CA ASP A 90 13.09 0.01 8.82
C ASP A 90 12.16 -1.17 8.62
N VAL A 91 10.87 -0.90 8.48
CA VAL A 91 9.84 -1.93 8.35
C VAL A 91 8.84 -1.54 7.27
N ILE A 92 8.49 -2.53 6.46
CA ILE A 92 7.35 -2.46 5.55
C ILE A 92 6.12 -3.05 6.24
N TYR A 93 5.09 -2.24 6.41
CA TYR A 93 3.81 -2.63 7.00
C TYR A 93 2.74 -2.78 5.93
N GLN A 94 1.99 -3.89 5.98
CA GLN A 94 0.77 -4.04 5.20
C GLN A 94 -0.40 -3.33 5.91
N SER A 95 -1.10 -2.48 5.17
CA SER A 95 -2.25 -1.74 5.65
C SER A 95 -3.44 -1.82 4.68
N HIS A 96 -4.57 -1.23 5.08
CA HIS A 96 -5.82 -1.26 4.35
C HIS A 96 -6.73 -0.08 4.70
N ILE A 97 -7.36 0.49 3.68
CA ILE A 97 -8.45 1.46 3.82
C ILE A 97 -9.71 0.84 3.23
N SER A 98 -10.83 0.86 3.94
CA SER A 98 -12.13 0.46 3.40
C SER A 98 -13.18 1.51 3.67
N CYS A 99 -13.97 1.86 2.66
CA CYS A 99 -15.06 2.82 2.77
C CYS A 99 -16.36 2.17 2.31
N ILE A 100 -17.45 2.48 2.99
CA ILE A 100 -18.82 2.11 2.62
C ILE A 100 -19.67 3.38 2.73
N VAL A 101 -20.42 3.71 1.68
CA VAL A 101 -21.47 4.73 1.65
C VAL A 101 -22.77 4.01 1.31
N THR A 102 -23.74 4.02 2.22
CA THR A 102 -24.98 3.25 2.08
C THR A 102 -26.17 4.03 2.64
N GLY A 103 -27.35 3.80 2.07
CA GLY A 103 -28.55 4.52 2.48
C GLY A 103 -29.80 4.05 1.74
N TYR A 104 -30.92 4.64 2.10
CA TYR A 104 -32.20 4.44 1.43
C TYR A 104 -32.32 5.34 0.19
N ASP A 105 -31.89 6.60 0.32
CA ASP A 105 -32.01 7.60 -0.73
C ASP A 105 -30.88 8.66 -0.65
N GLN A 106 -30.94 9.66 -1.53
CA GLN A 106 -29.92 10.73 -1.63
C GLN A 106 -29.84 11.64 -0.39
N ARG A 107 -30.84 11.61 0.49
CA ARG A 107 -30.96 12.43 1.71
C ARG A 107 -30.70 11.63 2.99
N HIS A 108 -30.98 10.33 2.99
CA HIS A 108 -30.85 9.43 4.13
C HIS A 108 -29.81 8.35 3.84
N TRP A 109 -28.56 8.71 4.11
CA TRP A 109 -27.41 7.84 3.91
C TRP A 109 -26.37 8.04 5.01
N THR A 110 -25.47 7.08 5.12
CA THR A 110 -24.33 7.11 6.04
C THR A 110 -23.07 6.68 5.31
N ALA A 111 -21.93 7.22 5.72
CA ALA A 111 -20.63 6.77 5.29
C ALA A 111 -19.81 6.25 6.48
N ILE A 112 -19.07 5.18 6.24
CA ILE A 112 -18.22 4.52 7.22
C ILE A 112 -16.87 4.29 6.55
N LEU A 113 -15.79 4.72 7.21
CA LEU A 113 -14.42 4.48 6.78
C LEU A 113 -13.68 3.74 7.89
N ALA A 114 -12.99 2.67 7.53
CA ALA A 114 -12.05 1.98 8.40
C ALA A 114 -10.65 2.08 7.79
N VAL A 115 -9.70 2.56 8.60
CA VAL A 115 -8.30 2.76 8.22
C VAL A 115 -7.43 1.97 9.19
N ASP A 116 -6.59 1.07 8.68
CA ASP A 116 -5.63 0.32 9.48
C ASP A 116 -4.41 1.21 9.81
N HIS A 117 -4.25 1.57 11.09
CA HIS A 117 -3.07 2.31 11.61
C HIS A 117 -2.40 1.56 12.77
N TRP A 118 -2.45 0.23 12.72
CA TRP A 118 -2.05 -0.64 13.84
C TRP A 118 -0.56 -0.54 14.22
N PHE A 119 0.29 -0.06 13.32
CA PHE A 119 1.74 0.12 13.50
C PHE A 119 2.13 1.54 13.93
N GLU A 120 1.19 2.49 13.93
CA GLU A 120 1.45 3.90 14.25
C GLU A 120 1.32 4.19 15.76
N GLN A 121 0.80 3.25 16.56
CA GLN A 121 0.59 3.40 18.00
C GLN A 121 1.88 3.32 18.84
N GLU A 122 2.98 2.87 18.24
CA GLU A 122 4.27 2.65 18.92
C GLU A 122 5.36 3.62 18.46
N LEU A 123 5.02 4.65 17.68
CA LEU A 123 5.95 5.73 17.38
C LEU A 123 6.07 6.63 18.62
N ASP A 124 7.24 6.62 19.24
CA ASP A 124 7.55 7.38 20.46
C ASP A 124 7.49 8.92 20.26
N ASP A 125 7.39 9.38 19.00
CA ASP A 125 7.33 10.80 18.64
C ASP A 125 5.88 11.31 18.67
N ALA A 126 5.42 11.63 19.88
CA ALA A 126 4.12 12.26 20.17
C ALA A 126 3.89 13.62 19.46
N GLU A 127 4.88 14.14 18.73
CA GLU A 127 4.82 15.43 18.04
C GLU A 127 4.12 15.35 16.67
N PHE A 128 4.01 14.16 16.08
CA PHE A 128 3.28 13.96 14.82
C PHE A 128 1.88 13.41 15.08
N SER A 129 0.90 14.31 15.24
CA SER A 129 -0.51 13.93 15.23
C SER A 129 -0.84 13.26 13.89
N MET A 130 -1.15 11.95 13.94
CA MET A 130 -1.52 11.18 12.76
C MET A 130 -2.72 11.85 12.08
N PRO A 131 -2.73 12.07 10.75
CA PRO A 131 -3.80 12.84 10.13
C PRO A 131 -5.21 12.22 10.26
N ASP A 132 -5.31 10.94 10.59
CA ASP A 132 -6.58 10.24 10.87
C ASP A 132 -6.78 9.97 12.39
N SER A 133 -5.99 10.59 13.28
CA SER A 133 -6.11 10.39 14.73
C SER A 133 -7.40 11.00 15.27
N LEU A 134 -7.95 10.39 16.32
CA LEU A 134 -9.13 10.93 16.99
C LEU A 134 -8.80 12.26 17.67
N GLU A 135 -7.60 12.34 18.23
CA GLU A 135 -7.05 13.51 18.92
C GLU A 135 -7.04 14.72 18.00
N ARG A 136 -6.56 14.57 16.75
CA ARG A 136 -6.60 15.65 15.74
C ARG A 136 -8.00 16.19 15.54
N TYR A 137 -8.98 15.31 15.34
CA TYR A 137 -10.35 15.75 15.08
C TYR A 137 -11.01 16.33 16.32
N GLN A 138 -10.62 15.89 17.51
CA GLN A 138 -11.04 16.51 18.76
C GLN A 138 -10.48 17.94 18.87
N ASP A 139 -9.20 18.13 18.54
CA ASP A 139 -8.57 19.46 18.52
C ASP A 139 -9.24 20.40 17.50
N ASP A 140 -9.55 19.90 16.29
CA ASP A 140 -10.33 20.65 15.29
C ASP A 140 -11.65 21.13 15.89
N ILE A 141 -12.41 20.23 16.54
CA ILE A 141 -13.69 20.54 17.19
C ILE A 141 -13.53 21.58 18.29
N ASP A 142 -12.51 21.44 19.13
CA ASP A 142 -12.25 22.33 20.25
C ASP A 142 -11.82 23.73 19.78
N CYS A 143 -11.20 23.81 18.60
CA CYS A 143 -10.89 25.05 17.89
C CYS A 143 -12.07 25.62 17.08
N GLY A 144 -13.25 24.99 17.12
CA GLY A 144 -14.44 25.40 16.39
C GLY A 144 -14.42 25.05 14.91
N LEU A 145 -13.48 24.20 14.46
CA LEU A 145 -13.44 23.65 13.12
C LEU A 145 -14.27 22.35 13.05
N ARG A 146 -15.05 22.21 11.98
CA ARG A 146 -15.85 21.01 11.72
C ARG A 146 -15.36 20.35 10.44
N THR A 147 -14.23 19.65 10.53
CA THR A 147 -13.64 18.99 9.36
C THR A 147 -14.21 17.58 9.19
N ASP A 148 -14.42 17.13 7.96
CA ASP A 148 -14.92 15.78 7.66
C ASP A 148 -13.79 14.75 7.86
N PRO A 149 -13.92 13.82 8.83
CA PRO A 149 -12.89 12.82 9.08
C PRO A 149 -12.62 11.89 7.89
N LEU A 150 -13.66 11.56 7.11
CA LEU A 150 -13.51 10.64 5.97
C LEU A 150 -12.66 11.29 4.87
N SER A 151 -12.75 12.62 4.73
CA SER A 151 -11.96 13.44 3.82
C SER A 151 -10.53 13.74 4.32
N ARG A 152 -10.10 13.15 5.45
CA ARG A 152 -8.86 13.56 6.15
C ARG A 152 -8.89 15.02 6.59
N GLY A 153 -10.08 15.56 6.85
CA GLY A 153 -10.31 16.96 7.20
C GLY A 153 -9.98 17.96 6.09
N GLN A 154 -10.03 17.53 4.81
CA GLN A 154 -9.89 18.42 3.66
C GLN A 154 -11.20 19.14 3.30
N ASP A 155 -12.32 18.53 3.68
CA ASP A 155 -13.65 19.06 3.45
C ASP A 155 -14.30 19.45 4.78
N ASP A 156 -15.21 20.42 4.73
CA ASP A 156 -16.02 20.84 5.88
C ASP A 156 -17.21 19.88 6.05
N ALA A 157 -17.37 19.37 7.27
CA ALA A 157 -18.39 18.40 7.65
C ALA A 157 -19.81 19.00 7.67
N GLU A 158 -19.95 20.32 7.76
CA GLU A 158 -21.25 21.02 7.80
C GLU A 158 -21.78 21.35 6.40
N ILE A 159 -21.03 21.06 5.34
CA ILE A 159 -21.49 21.26 3.96
C ILE A 159 -22.70 20.35 3.67
N SER A 160 -23.90 20.93 3.71
CA SER A 160 -25.18 20.18 3.53
C SER A 160 -25.50 19.72 2.10
N ARG A 161 -24.59 19.96 1.13
CA ARG A 161 -24.86 19.74 -0.30
C ARG A 161 -24.42 18.38 -0.84
N TRP A 162 -23.75 17.55 -0.04
CA TRP A 162 -23.21 16.29 -0.52
C TRP A 162 -24.31 15.27 -0.78
N THR A 163 -24.48 14.88 -2.04
CA THR A 163 -25.16 13.63 -2.38
C THR A 163 -24.19 12.46 -2.25
N PRO A 164 -24.66 11.23 -1.96
CA PRO A 164 -23.80 10.06 -1.72
C PRO A 164 -22.84 9.73 -2.86
N ARG A 165 -23.22 9.97 -4.13
CA ARG A 165 -22.40 9.65 -5.30
C ARG A 165 -21.11 10.48 -5.39
N PRO A 166 -21.17 11.83 -5.52
CA PRO A 166 -19.98 12.65 -5.54
C PRO A 166 -19.21 12.60 -4.22
N TYR A 167 -19.89 12.41 -3.08
CA TYR A 167 -19.23 12.21 -1.80
C TYR A 167 -18.36 10.94 -1.81
N PHE A 168 -18.90 9.81 -2.24
CA PHE A 168 -18.14 8.56 -2.38
C PHE A 168 -16.91 8.73 -3.27
N LEU A 169 -17.06 9.36 -4.44
CA LEU A 169 -15.94 9.60 -5.36
C LEU A 169 -14.91 10.57 -4.77
N ARG A 170 -15.35 11.60 -4.04
CA ARG A 170 -14.48 12.55 -3.33
C ARG A 170 -13.62 11.84 -2.29
N ILE A 171 -14.24 11.02 -1.43
CA ILE A 171 -13.52 10.23 -0.42
C ILE A 171 -12.57 9.23 -1.09
N MET A 172 -13.01 8.55 -2.16
CA MET A 172 -12.16 7.64 -2.93
C MET A 172 -10.93 8.36 -3.50
N GLY A 173 -11.09 9.54 -4.10
CA GLY A 173 -9.98 10.34 -4.63
C GLY A 173 -8.98 10.75 -3.56
N ILE A 174 -9.47 11.20 -2.40
CA ILE A 174 -8.62 11.56 -1.25
C ILE A 174 -7.83 10.35 -0.75
N ARG A 175 -8.48 9.20 -0.57
CA ARG A 175 -7.85 7.99 -0.05
C ARG A 175 -6.92 7.31 -1.07
N LEU A 176 -7.23 7.37 -2.36
CA LEU A 176 -6.29 6.98 -3.42
C LEU A 176 -5.04 7.87 -3.42
N THR A 177 -5.20 9.19 -3.22
CA THR A 177 -4.06 10.11 -3.14
C THR A 177 -3.18 9.76 -1.94
N GLN A 178 -3.76 9.45 -0.78
CA GLN A 178 -3.02 8.95 0.39
C GLN A 178 -2.24 7.69 0.04
N VAL A 179 -2.90 6.69 -0.54
CA VAL A 179 -2.27 5.41 -0.88
C VAL A 179 -1.14 5.58 -1.89
N ILE A 180 -1.31 6.42 -2.91
CA ILE A 180 -0.26 6.72 -3.91
C ILE A 180 0.99 7.30 -3.23
N LYS A 181 0.83 8.24 -2.29
CA LYS A 181 1.98 8.81 -1.57
C LYS A 181 2.75 7.76 -0.77
N GLU A 182 2.05 6.83 -0.13
CA GLU A 182 2.70 5.73 0.60
C GLU A 182 3.44 4.78 -0.35
N TRP A 183 2.89 4.52 -1.54
CA TRP A 183 3.58 3.76 -2.58
C TRP A 183 4.80 4.48 -3.14
N GLU A 184 4.72 5.79 -3.36
CA GLU A 184 5.86 6.62 -3.81
C GLU A 184 6.99 6.60 -2.76
N GLY A 185 6.65 6.76 -1.48
CA GLY A 185 7.63 6.64 -0.39
C GLY A 185 8.27 5.26 -0.32
N LEU A 186 7.47 4.19 -0.41
CA LEU A 186 7.97 2.83 -0.44
C LEU A 186 8.91 2.58 -1.62
N MET A 187 8.55 3.07 -2.81
CA MET A 187 9.37 2.96 -4.01
C MET A 187 10.72 3.62 -3.82
N TYR A 188 10.76 4.84 -3.28
CA TYR A 188 12.01 5.54 -2.99
C TYR A 188 12.97 4.72 -2.14
N HIS A 189 12.48 4.08 -1.07
CA HIS A 189 13.33 3.23 -0.21
C HIS A 189 13.80 1.95 -0.91
N ILE A 190 12.93 1.32 -1.71
CA ILE A 190 13.28 0.11 -2.47
C ILE A 190 14.32 0.42 -3.56
N GLU A 191 14.16 1.52 -4.29
CA GLU A 191 15.15 1.99 -5.28
C GLU A 191 16.51 2.21 -4.63
N LYS A 192 16.55 2.83 -3.45
CA LYS A 192 17.78 3.05 -2.69
C LYS A 192 18.48 1.74 -2.34
N ILE A 193 17.75 0.75 -1.81
CA ILE A 193 18.32 -0.57 -1.49
C ILE A 193 18.83 -1.25 -2.78
N LEU A 194 18.05 -1.19 -3.87
CA LEU A 194 18.44 -1.76 -5.16
C LEU A 194 19.74 -1.16 -5.69
N GLN A 195 19.90 0.17 -5.56
CA GLN A 195 21.13 0.85 -5.94
C GLN A 195 22.32 0.36 -5.10
N GLY A 196 22.15 0.18 -3.78
CA GLY A 196 23.20 -0.36 -2.92
C GLY A 196 23.63 -1.77 -3.34
N PHE A 197 22.67 -2.65 -3.66
CA PHE A 197 22.99 -3.96 -4.21
C PHE A 197 23.76 -3.89 -5.53
N ALA A 198 23.38 -2.98 -6.44
CA ALA A 198 24.05 -2.80 -7.72
C ALA A 198 25.49 -2.26 -7.56
N GLU A 199 25.72 -1.38 -6.59
CA GLU A 199 27.07 -0.89 -6.21
C GLU A 199 27.91 -2.04 -5.65
N ARG A 200 27.38 -2.80 -4.69
CA ARG A 200 28.08 -3.95 -4.09
C ARG A 200 28.41 -5.04 -5.11
N GLN A 201 27.52 -5.30 -6.06
CA GLN A 201 27.79 -6.25 -7.15
C GLN A 201 29.01 -5.83 -7.98
N LYS A 202 29.13 -4.53 -8.30
CA LYS A 202 30.28 -3.98 -9.04
C LYS A 202 31.57 -4.13 -8.24
N ASP A 203 31.54 -3.88 -6.93
CA ASP A 203 32.71 -4.03 -6.07
C ASP A 203 33.21 -5.48 -6.02
N LEU A 204 32.29 -6.44 -5.88
CA LEU A 204 32.63 -7.87 -5.91
C LEU A 204 33.26 -8.27 -7.26
N GLN A 205 32.71 -7.79 -8.38
CA GLN A 205 33.25 -8.04 -9.72
C GLN A 205 34.65 -7.42 -9.91
N ASN A 206 34.87 -6.20 -9.43
CA ASN A 206 36.16 -5.52 -9.50
C ASN A 206 37.23 -6.25 -8.67
N GLN A 207 36.87 -6.72 -7.46
CA GLN A 207 37.76 -7.49 -6.60
C GLN A 207 38.17 -8.83 -7.24
N GLU A 208 37.25 -9.53 -7.90
CA GLU A 208 37.57 -10.73 -8.67
C GLU A 208 38.57 -10.47 -9.79
N GLN A 209 38.37 -9.39 -10.57
CA GLN A 209 39.28 -9.03 -11.67
C GLN A 209 40.69 -8.75 -11.15
N PHE A 210 40.81 -8.07 -10.01
CA PHE A 210 42.10 -7.79 -9.38
C PHE A 210 42.79 -9.07 -8.87
N LEU A 211 42.06 -9.95 -8.17
CA LEU A 211 42.63 -11.19 -7.61
C LEU A 211 43.05 -12.18 -8.69
N ASN A 212 42.32 -12.25 -9.80
CA ASN A 212 42.69 -13.06 -10.97
C ASN A 212 44.01 -12.59 -11.63
N GLY A 213 44.41 -11.33 -11.42
CA GLY A 213 45.68 -10.78 -11.91
C GLY A 213 46.86 -10.94 -10.94
N ALA A 214 46.64 -11.04 -9.63
CA ALA A 214 47.71 -10.88 -8.63
C ALA A 214 48.07 -12.13 -7.81
N CYS A 215 47.13 -13.00 -7.40
CA CYS A 215 47.43 -14.16 -6.54
C CYS A 215 46.28 -15.20 -6.56
N ARG A 216 46.52 -16.40 -7.11
CA ARG A 216 45.61 -17.55 -6.97
C ARG A 216 45.81 -18.22 -5.61
N GLY A 217 45.11 -17.79 -4.57
CA GLY A 217 45.09 -18.60 -3.34
C GLY A 217 44.73 -17.87 -2.06
N ILE A 218 43.53 -17.31 -1.94
CA ILE A 218 42.88 -17.17 -0.63
C ILE A 218 41.40 -17.53 -0.80
N SER A 219 41.05 -18.74 -0.35
CA SER A 219 39.71 -19.30 -0.33
C SER A 219 38.90 -18.73 0.85
N ALA A 220 38.42 -17.50 0.71
CA ALA A 220 37.50 -16.87 1.68
C ALA A 220 36.19 -16.35 1.04
N ASN A 221 36.13 -16.20 -0.29
CA ASN A 221 35.03 -15.51 -0.97
C ASN A 221 33.74 -16.33 -1.18
N GLY A 222 33.75 -17.65 -0.93
CA GLY A 222 32.54 -18.47 -1.14
C GLY A 222 31.40 -18.15 -0.16
N SER A 223 31.72 -17.70 1.06
CA SER A 223 30.72 -17.35 2.07
C SER A 223 30.01 -16.02 1.77
N GLU A 224 30.74 -15.03 1.25
CA GLU A 224 30.19 -13.71 0.95
C GLU A 224 29.25 -13.74 -0.26
N GLU A 225 29.59 -14.49 -1.31
CA GLU A 225 28.72 -14.62 -2.50
C GLU A 225 27.41 -15.34 -2.21
N ASN A 226 27.46 -16.41 -1.40
CA ASN A 226 26.26 -17.09 -0.97
C ASN A 226 25.37 -16.16 -0.14
N THR A 227 25.97 -15.31 0.69
CA THR A 227 25.26 -14.30 1.48
C THR A 227 24.64 -13.24 0.57
N PHE A 228 25.38 -12.75 -0.43
CA PHE A 228 24.87 -11.79 -1.42
C PHE A 228 23.69 -12.35 -2.20
N LEU A 229 23.82 -13.55 -2.77
CA LEU A 229 22.74 -14.19 -3.53
C LEU A 229 21.50 -14.41 -2.64
N ALA A 230 21.67 -14.89 -1.41
CA ALA A 230 20.56 -15.06 -0.48
C ALA A 230 19.83 -13.74 -0.21
N LYS A 231 20.56 -12.64 -0.01
CA LYS A 231 20.00 -11.31 0.24
C LYS A 231 19.29 -10.72 -1.00
N VAL A 232 19.83 -10.93 -2.20
CA VAL A 232 19.15 -10.53 -3.44
C VAL A 232 17.85 -11.32 -3.64
N LEU A 233 17.86 -12.64 -3.38
CA LEU A 233 16.66 -13.47 -3.49
C LEU A 233 15.59 -13.10 -2.46
N GLU A 234 16.00 -12.81 -1.22
CA GLU A 234 15.12 -12.29 -0.18
C GLU A 234 14.46 -10.98 -0.64
N PHE A 235 15.26 -10.02 -1.10
CA PHE A 235 14.75 -8.73 -1.55
C PHE A 235 13.84 -8.84 -2.78
N ARG A 236 14.19 -9.71 -3.74
CA ARG A 236 13.36 -10.02 -4.91
C ARG A 236 11.99 -10.56 -4.49
N GLY A 237 11.94 -11.47 -3.51
CA GLY A 237 10.68 -11.99 -2.99
C GLY A 237 9.79 -10.87 -2.43
N ILE A 238 10.39 -9.91 -1.72
CA ILE A 238 9.68 -8.75 -1.17
C ILE A 238 9.12 -7.85 -2.27
N VAL A 239 9.93 -7.49 -3.26
CA VAL A 239 9.51 -6.66 -4.40
C VAL A 239 8.42 -7.35 -5.22
N SER A 240 8.50 -8.68 -5.39
CA SER A 240 7.49 -9.46 -6.12
C SER A 240 6.13 -9.43 -5.40
N ASP A 241 6.10 -9.63 -4.09
CA ASP A 241 4.85 -9.56 -3.29
C ASP A 241 4.20 -8.17 -3.34
N ILE A 242 5.03 -7.12 -3.35
CA ILE A 242 4.60 -5.73 -3.51
C ILE A 242 4.02 -5.51 -4.91
N ASN A 243 4.74 -5.94 -5.95
CA ASN A 243 4.29 -5.80 -7.34
C ASN A 243 2.96 -6.53 -7.56
N ASP A 244 2.79 -7.72 -6.97
CA ASP A 244 1.54 -8.47 -7.04
C ASP A 244 0.37 -7.74 -6.39
N ALA A 245 0.58 -7.06 -5.25
CA ALA A 245 -0.45 -6.23 -4.63
C ALA A 245 -0.80 -5.00 -5.48
N LEU A 246 0.21 -4.35 -6.08
CA LEU A 246 0.01 -3.20 -6.95
C LEU A 246 -0.71 -3.59 -8.25
N ARG A 247 -0.36 -4.73 -8.85
CA ARG A 247 -1.06 -5.31 -10.02
C ARG A 247 -2.52 -5.60 -9.72
N LYS A 248 -2.84 -6.13 -8.53
CA LYS A 248 -4.23 -6.30 -8.09
C LYS A 248 -4.93 -4.94 -8.03
N THR A 249 -4.29 -3.94 -7.45
CA THR A 249 -4.79 -2.55 -7.35
C THR A 249 -5.09 -1.95 -8.74
N ILE A 250 -4.19 -2.13 -9.69
CA ILE A 250 -4.39 -1.67 -11.08
C ILE A 250 -5.60 -2.39 -11.70
N ARG A 251 -5.67 -3.73 -11.58
CA ARG A 251 -6.74 -4.52 -12.20
C ARG A 251 -8.15 -4.12 -11.74
N SER A 252 -8.39 -3.90 -10.44
CA SER A 252 -9.74 -3.42 -10.08
C SER A 252 -9.94 -1.92 -10.29
N GLY A 253 -8.88 -1.12 -10.39
CA GLY A 253 -8.98 0.24 -10.92
C GLY A 253 -9.47 0.24 -12.37
N ASP A 254 -8.93 -0.64 -13.20
CA ASP A 254 -9.35 -0.83 -14.59
C ASP A 254 -10.80 -1.33 -14.65
N SER A 255 -11.14 -2.35 -13.87
CA SER A 255 -12.51 -2.85 -13.75
C SER A 255 -13.52 -1.77 -13.36
N PHE A 256 -13.16 -0.90 -12.41
CA PHE A 256 -13.99 0.22 -11.99
C PHE A 256 -14.22 1.20 -13.16
N LEU A 257 -13.16 1.57 -13.89
CA LEU A 257 -13.25 2.49 -15.02
C LEU A 257 -13.97 1.90 -16.24
N GLU A 258 -13.98 0.58 -16.39
CA GLU A 258 -14.62 -0.11 -17.52
C GLU A 258 -16.09 -0.40 -17.29
N SER A 259 -16.49 -0.73 -16.05
CA SER A 259 -17.84 -1.22 -15.75
C SER A 259 -18.59 -0.34 -14.76
N ASP A 260 -18.00 -0.09 -13.59
CA ASP A 260 -18.72 0.54 -12.48
C ASP A 260 -18.93 2.05 -12.68
N ILE A 261 -18.09 2.67 -13.52
CA ILE A 261 -18.12 4.11 -13.77
C ILE A 261 -19.46 4.59 -14.35
N PHE A 262 -20.18 3.74 -15.08
CA PHE A 262 -21.47 4.07 -15.71
C PHE A 262 -22.55 4.48 -14.69
N TRP A 263 -22.41 4.04 -13.44
CA TRP A 263 -23.32 4.41 -12.35
C TRP A 263 -23.21 5.88 -11.93
N PHE A 264 -22.10 6.53 -12.30
CA PHE A 264 -21.80 7.92 -11.97
C PHE A 264 -21.97 8.88 -13.17
N TYR A 265 -22.36 8.36 -14.34
CA TYR A 265 -22.70 9.18 -15.49
C TYR A 265 -24.18 9.63 -15.43
N PRO A 266 -24.52 10.75 -16.09
CA PRO A 266 -25.92 11.15 -16.26
C PRO A 266 -26.71 10.02 -16.90
N GLY A 267 -27.86 9.68 -16.31
CA GLY A 267 -28.83 8.79 -16.92
C GLY A 267 -29.60 9.47 -18.06
N GLN A 268 -30.75 8.92 -18.42
CA GLN A 268 -31.68 9.63 -19.33
C GLN A 268 -32.25 10.91 -18.71
N GLU A 269 -32.30 10.98 -17.38
CA GLU A 269 -32.63 12.18 -16.62
C GLU A 269 -31.36 12.73 -15.96
N PRO A 270 -30.93 13.97 -16.28
CA PRO A 270 -29.78 14.59 -15.65
C PRO A 270 -30.04 14.78 -14.16
N MET A 271 -29.15 14.25 -13.32
CA MET A 271 -29.21 14.45 -11.88
C MET A 271 -28.43 15.73 -11.53
N SER A 272 -28.84 16.42 -10.46
CA SER A 272 -28.23 17.70 -10.07
C SER A 272 -26.73 17.59 -9.69
N ASP A 273 -26.26 16.39 -9.36
CA ASP A 273 -24.89 16.08 -8.90
C ASP A 273 -23.98 15.49 -10.00
N ASP A 274 -24.44 15.40 -11.25
CA ASP A 274 -23.67 14.81 -12.34
C ASP A 274 -22.36 15.55 -12.63
N ASN A 275 -22.37 16.88 -12.54
CA ASN A 275 -21.17 17.71 -12.74
C ASN A 275 -20.11 17.45 -11.65
N ASP A 276 -20.54 17.28 -10.41
CA ASP A 276 -19.64 16.98 -9.29
C ASP A 276 -19.03 15.58 -9.47
N CYS A 277 -19.83 14.60 -9.89
CA CYS A 277 -19.35 13.27 -10.23
C CYS A 277 -18.30 13.30 -11.35
N GLN A 278 -18.56 14.01 -12.46
CA GLN A 278 -17.61 14.13 -13.56
C GLN A 278 -16.26 14.68 -13.11
N SER A 279 -16.26 15.74 -12.30
CA SER A 279 -15.03 16.35 -11.78
C SER A 279 -14.22 15.34 -10.97
N GLN A 280 -14.86 14.60 -10.06
CA GLN A 280 -14.18 13.58 -9.25
C GLN A 280 -13.70 12.39 -10.10
N LEU A 281 -14.46 11.96 -11.11
CA LEU A 281 -14.06 10.88 -12.01
C LEU A 281 -12.82 11.22 -12.82
N VAL A 282 -12.70 12.47 -13.30
CA VAL A 282 -11.48 12.94 -13.99
C VAL A 282 -10.28 12.88 -13.06
N GLN A 283 -10.44 13.28 -11.79
CA GLN A 283 -9.39 13.17 -10.79
C GLN A 283 -9.00 11.71 -10.54
N ILE A 284 -9.97 10.82 -10.31
CA ILE A 284 -9.73 9.39 -10.06
C ILE A 284 -9.00 8.75 -11.25
N ARG A 285 -9.37 9.06 -12.49
CA ARG A 285 -8.66 8.57 -13.69
C ARG A 285 -7.18 8.95 -13.69
N ARG A 286 -6.86 10.20 -13.36
CA ARG A 286 -5.46 10.67 -13.26
C ARG A 286 -4.70 9.96 -12.15
N LEU A 287 -5.34 9.75 -10.99
CA LEU A 287 -4.74 9.02 -9.87
C LEU A 287 -4.45 7.55 -10.25
N LEU A 288 -5.40 6.86 -10.89
CA LEU A 288 -5.22 5.48 -11.35
C LEU A 288 -4.13 5.36 -12.43
N GLN A 289 -3.98 6.35 -13.31
CA GLN A 289 -2.82 6.44 -14.20
C GLN A 289 -1.50 6.57 -13.43
N GLY A 290 -1.48 7.34 -12.34
CA GLY A 290 -0.36 7.40 -11.41
C GLY A 290 0.00 6.02 -10.83
N VAL A 291 -1.00 5.26 -10.37
CA VAL A 291 -0.82 3.88 -9.87
C VAL A 291 -0.24 2.96 -10.94
N ARG A 292 -0.68 3.10 -12.20
CA ARG A 292 -0.12 2.31 -13.32
C ARG A 292 1.37 2.59 -13.54
N ARG A 293 1.78 3.86 -13.51
CA ARG A 293 3.20 4.26 -13.64
C ARG A 293 4.05 3.68 -12.52
N LEU A 294 3.57 3.73 -11.27
CA LEU A 294 4.24 3.07 -10.14
C LEU A 294 4.36 1.55 -10.39
N GLY A 295 3.32 0.92 -10.95
CA GLY A 295 3.34 -0.50 -11.30
C GLY A 295 4.37 -0.87 -12.36
N GLU A 296 4.65 0.02 -13.31
CA GLU A 296 5.71 -0.13 -14.30
C GLU A 296 7.08 -0.03 -13.63
N GLN A 297 7.30 0.98 -12.79
CA GLN A 297 8.57 1.17 -12.06
C GLN A 297 8.90 -0.02 -11.13
N PHE A 298 7.91 -0.52 -10.39
CA PHE A 298 8.09 -1.72 -9.56
C PHE A 298 8.42 -2.97 -10.38
N ARG A 299 7.86 -3.09 -11.59
CA ARG A 299 8.20 -4.19 -12.50
C ARG A 299 9.63 -4.07 -13.01
N ASP A 300 10.10 -2.88 -13.33
CA ASP A 300 11.47 -2.66 -13.78
C ASP A 300 12.47 -3.02 -12.68
N MET A 301 12.18 -2.67 -11.41
CA MET A 301 12.97 -3.10 -10.25
C MET A 301 12.97 -4.62 -10.05
N GLU A 302 11.82 -5.27 -10.21
CA GLU A 302 11.72 -6.74 -10.13
C GLU A 302 12.58 -7.43 -11.20
N ILE A 303 12.58 -6.89 -12.43
CA ILE A 303 13.43 -7.37 -13.53
C ILE A 303 14.91 -7.16 -13.21
N ALA A 304 15.29 -6.00 -12.68
CA ALA A 304 16.67 -5.72 -12.29
C ALA A 304 17.19 -6.70 -11.24
N LEU A 305 16.38 -6.99 -10.21
CA LEU A 305 16.71 -7.99 -9.19
C LEU A 305 16.79 -9.41 -9.76
N GLN A 306 15.91 -9.75 -10.70
CA GLN A 306 15.98 -11.03 -11.40
C GLN A 306 17.30 -11.19 -12.16
N ASN A 307 17.69 -10.18 -12.94
CA ASN A 307 18.97 -10.19 -13.67
C ASN A 307 20.16 -10.31 -12.71
N MET A 308 20.15 -9.54 -11.63
CA MET A 308 21.19 -9.58 -10.59
C MET A 308 21.32 -10.96 -9.94
N SER A 309 20.20 -11.61 -9.62
CA SER A 309 20.21 -12.96 -9.06
C SER A 309 20.78 -13.99 -10.04
N GLN A 310 20.44 -13.90 -11.32
CA GLN A 310 20.97 -14.79 -12.36
C GLN A 310 22.47 -14.60 -12.58
N ASP A 311 22.96 -13.35 -12.55
CA ASP A 311 24.39 -13.08 -12.70
C ASP A 311 25.19 -13.59 -11.50
N ALA A 312 24.66 -13.44 -10.28
CA ALA A 312 25.27 -14.00 -9.08
C ALA A 312 25.31 -15.54 -9.11
N GLU A 313 24.25 -16.20 -9.59
CA GLU A 313 24.23 -17.66 -9.77
C GLU A 313 25.27 -18.15 -10.78
N LYS A 314 25.39 -17.48 -11.94
CA LYS A 314 26.39 -17.83 -12.96
C LYS A 314 27.83 -17.69 -12.43
N LEU A 315 28.12 -16.63 -11.67
CA LEU A 315 29.44 -16.43 -11.07
C LEU A 315 29.77 -17.56 -10.08
N ARG A 316 28.79 -17.96 -9.26
CA ARG A 316 28.92 -19.08 -8.33
C ARG A 316 29.21 -20.40 -9.05
N GLU A 317 28.46 -20.73 -10.10
CA GLU A 317 28.67 -21.96 -10.88
C GLU A 317 30.06 -22.01 -11.53
N LYS A 318 30.52 -20.87 -12.08
CA LYS A 318 31.86 -20.76 -12.65
C LYS A 318 32.95 -21.05 -11.62
N ARG A 319 32.80 -20.63 -10.36
CA ARG A 319 33.78 -20.94 -9.31
C ARG A 319 33.75 -22.38 -8.86
N ILE A 320 32.56 -22.98 -8.69
CA ILE A 320 32.43 -24.38 -8.28
C ILE A 320 33.10 -25.31 -9.31
N SER A 321 32.95 -25.01 -10.60
CA SER A 321 33.60 -25.77 -11.69
C SER A 321 35.12 -25.59 -11.80
N HIS A 322 35.72 -24.64 -11.06
CA HIS A 322 37.17 -24.39 -11.03
C HIS A 322 37.86 -24.88 -9.75
N VAL A 323 37.14 -25.58 -8.86
CA VAL A 323 37.73 -26.26 -7.69
C VAL A 323 38.15 -27.68 -8.14
N PRO A 324 39.47 -28.00 -8.19
CA PRO A 324 39.96 -29.31 -8.61
C PRO A 324 39.59 -30.46 -7.66
#